data_AF-A0A7U4JAW1-F1
#
_entry.id   AF-A0A7U4JAW1-F1
#
_cell.length_a   1.000
_cell.length_b   1.000
_cell.length_c   1.000
_cell.angle_alpha   90.00
_cell.angle_beta   90.00
_cell.angle_gamma   90.00
#
_symmetry.space_group_name_H-M   'P 1'
#
loop_
_entity.id
_entity.type
_entity.pdbx_description
1 polymer ?
#
loop_
_entity_poly.entity_id
_entity_poly.type
_entity_poly.pdbx_seq_one_letter_code
_entity_poly.pdbx_strand_id
1 'polypeptide(L)' 'MPMGTRHRVTRILKDSRRGLILEIADGDVYALDCERDARKHLGQKVTVEGIRSGFDRIDVEWIGAA' A
#
# COMPACT_ATOMS: atom_id res chain seq x y z
N MET A 1 -2.83 11.99 3.34
CA MET A 1 -2.95 11.15 4.57
C MET A 1 -2.03 11.68 5.66
N PRO A 2 -2.46 11.93 6.91
CA PRO A 2 -1.54 12.33 7.99
C PRO A 2 -0.52 11.23 8.33
N MET A 3 0.72 11.62 8.65
CA MET A 3 1.76 10.69 9.13
C MET A 3 1.43 10.18 10.53
N GLY A 4 1.87 8.96 10.86
CA GLY A 4 1.69 8.34 12.18
C GLY A 4 0.26 7.91 12.52
N THR A 5 -0.69 8.09 11.61
CA THR A 5 -2.07 7.61 11.77
C THR A 5 -2.25 6.29 11.02
N ARG A 6 -3.11 5.42 11.55
CA ARG A 6 -3.57 4.22 10.85
C ARG A 6 -4.50 4.61 9.70
N HIS A 7 -4.24 4.07 8.53
CA HIS A 7 -5.01 4.30 7.31
C HIS A 7 -5.51 2.97 6.76
N ARG A 8 -6.74 3.00 6.24
CA ARG A 8 -7.30 1.92 5.42
C ARG A 8 -7.53 2.45 4.01
N VAL A 9 -6.90 1.81 3.02
CA VAL A 9 -6.96 2.25 1.62
C VAL A 9 -7.26 1.08 0.70
N THR A 10 -8.17 1.29 -0.26
CA THR A 10 -8.54 0.26 -1.25
C THR A 10 -8.15 0.69 -2.66
N ARG A 11 -7.13 0.05 -3.23
CA ARG A 11 -6.53 0.38 -4.53
C ARG A 11 -5.93 -0.83 -5.22
N ILE A 12 -5.53 -0.66 -6.48
CA ILE A 12 -4.85 -1.71 -7.24
C ILE A 12 -3.41 -1.81 -6.74
N LEU A 13 -3.00 -3.02 -6.35
CA LEU A 13 -1.61 -3.29 -6.01
C LEU A 13 -0.77 -3.36 -7.28
N LYS A 14 0.26 -2.54 -7.37
CA LYS A 14 1.19 -2.51 -8.51
C LYS A 14 2.60 -2.86 -8.06
N ASP A 15 3.40 -3.36 -9.00
CA ASP A 15 4.83 -3.54 -8.80
C ASP A 15 5.58 -2.31 -9.36
N SER A 16 6.71 -1.99 -8.74
CA SER A 16 7.58 -0.88 -9.12
C SER A 16 9.03 -1.21 -8.79
N ARG A 17 9.97 -0.42 -9.32
CA ARG A 17 11.41 -0.58 -8.98
C ARG A 17 11.69 -0.43 -7.48
N ARG A 18 10.78 0.19 -6.72
CA ARG A 18 10.84 0.36 -5.26
C ARG A 18 10.15 -0.78 -4.48
N GLY A 19 9.59 -1.78 -5.16
CA GLY A 19 8.76 -2.83 -4.58
C GLY A 19 7.27 -2.60 -4.84
N LEU A 20 6.44 -3.14 -3.95
CA LEU A 20 4.99 -3.04 -4.05
C LEU A 20 4.51 -1.62 -3.74
N ILE A 21 3.61 -1.10 -4.57
CA ILE A 21 3.08 0.24 -4.44
C ILE A 21 1.55 0.28 -4.56
N LEU A 22 0.95 1.30 -3.94
CA LEU A 22 -0.43 1.71 -4.18
C LEU A 22 -0.45 3.08 -4.85
N GLU A 23 -1.16 3.18 -5.96
CA GLU A 23 -1.46 4.47 -6.59
C GLU A 23 -2.72 5.07 -5.95
N ILE A 24 -2.57 6.24 -5.35
CA ILE A 24 -3.65 7.05 -4.79
C ILE A 24 -4.09 8.08 -5.84
N ALA A 25 -5.21 8.75 -5.57
CA ALA A 25 -5.67 9.87 -6.41
C ALA A 25 -4.56 10.93 -6.58
N ASP A 26 -4.62 11.65 -7.69
CA ASP A 26 -3.68 12.74 -8.06
C ASP A 26 -2.23 12.32 -8.33
N GLY A 27 -2.00 11.03 -8.60
CA GLY A 27 -0.69 10.51 -9.01
C GLY A 27 0.27 10.25 -7.85
N ASP A 28 -0.20 10.41 -6.61
CA ASP A 28 0.54 10.02 -5.41
C ASP A 28 0.70 8.51 -5.35
N VAL A 29 1.90 8.06 -5.01
CA VAL A 29 2.24 6.63 -4.89
C VAL A 29 2.76 6.37 -3.49
N TYR A 30 2.24 5.32 -2.85
CA TYR A 30 2.74 4.85 -1.56
C TYR A 30 3.40 3.48 -1.71
N ALA A 31 4.67 3.40 -1.35
CA ALA A 31 5.39 2.15 -1.18
C ALA A 31 4.87 1.39 0.05
N LEU A 32 4.67 0.10 -0.13
CA LEU A 32 4.23 -0.80 0.94
C LEU A 32 5.42 -1.50 1.55
N ASP A 33 5.59 -1.35 2.86
CA ASP A 33 6.46 -2.21 3.65
C ASP A 33 5.62 -3.39 4.15
N CYS A 34 5.68 -4.50 3.42
CA CYS A 34 4.86 -5.68 3.65
C CYS A 34 5.61 -6.98 3.31
N GLU A 35 5.14 -8.09 3.86
CA GLU A 35 5.75 -9.41 3.60
C GLU A 35 5.60 -9.85 2.14
N ARG A 36 6.46 -10.78 1.70
CA ARG A 36 6.52 -11.28 0.31
C ARG A 36 5.20 -11.84 -0.21
N ASP A 37 4.34 -12.33 0.68
CA ASP A 37 3.04 -12.91 0.36
C ASP A 37 2.06 -11.93 -0.27
N ALA A 38 2.26 -10.61 -0.09
CA ALA A 38 1.43 -9.59 -0.72
C ALA A 38 1.50 -9.62 -2.25
N ARG A 39 2.57 -10.18 -2.84
CA ARG A 39 2.75 -10.27 -4.30
C ARG A 39 1.67 -11.08 -5.00
N LYS A 40 1.00 -12.00 -4.30
CA LYS A 40 -0.12 -12.79 -4.86
C LYS A 40 -1.32 -11.92 -5.27
N HIS A 41 -1.38 -10.68 -4.79
CA HIS A 41 -2.44 -9.72 -5.10
C HIS A 41 -2.02 -8.69 -6.16
N LEU A 42 -0.87 -8.86 -6.83
CA LEU A 42 -0.43 -7.96 -7.89
C LEU A 42 -1.48 -7.86 -9.01
N GLY A 43 -1.75 -6.63 -9.45
CA GLY A 43 -2.76 -6.31 -10.45
C GLY A 43 -4.20 -6.40 -9.93
N GLN A 44 -4.42 -6.82 -8.68
CA GLN A 44 -5.75 -6.92 -8.08
C GLN A 44 -6.05 -5.70 -7.22
N LYS A 45 -7.35 -5.42 -7.07
CA LYS A 45 -7.83 -4.45 -6.10
C LYS A 45 -7.71 -5.05 -4.70
N VAL A 46 -6.93 -4.41 -3.85
CA VAL A 46 -6.69 -4.82 -2.47
C VAL A 46 -7.14 -3.73 -1.52
N THR A 47 -7.50 -4.14 -0.31
CA THR A 47 -7.56 -3.26 0.85
C THR A 47 -6.31 -3.46 1.68
N VAL A 48 -5.63 -2.35 1.98
CA VAL A 48 -4.44 -2.30 2.83
C VAL A 48 -4.79 -1.49 4.08
N GLU A 49 -4.47 -2.03 5.24
CA GLU A 49 -4.45 -1.31 6.50
C GLU A 49 -3.02 -1.20 7.01
N GLY A 50 -2.63 -0.01 7.46
CA GLY A 50 -1.28 0.23 7.93
C GLY A 50 -1.05 1.65 8.43
N ILE A 51 0.16 1.94 8.88
CA ILE A 51 0.55 3.24 9.41
C ILE A 51 1.42 3.96 8.37
N ARG A 52 1.13 5.24 8.10
CA ARG A 52 2.02 6.06 7.27
C ARG A 52 3.27 6.43 8.07
N SER A 53 4.36 5.69 7.85
CA SER A 53 5.64 5.82 8.55
C SER A 53 6.64 6.79 7.89
N GLY A 54 6.38 7.18 6.64
CA GLY A 54 7.24 8.10 5.89
C GLY A 54 6.48 9.05 4.95
N PHE A 55 7.23 9.74 4.10
CA PHE A 55 6.64 10.62 3.08
C PHE A 55 5.81 9.81 2.08
N ASP A 56 6.29 8.67 1.61
CA ASP A 56 5.61 7.83 0.63
C ASP A 56 5.58 6.36 1.06
N ARG A 57 5.62 6.07 2.37
CA ARG A 57 5.64 4.70 2.90
C ARG A 57 4.48 4.40 3.83
N ILE A 58 3.90 3.21 3.65
CA ILE A 58 2.91 2.61 4.54
C ILE A 58 3.52 1.33 5.10
N ASP A 59 3.63 1.27 6.43
CA ASP A 59 3.94 0.04 7.15
C ASP A 59 2.64 -0.77 7.22
N VAL A 60 2.58 -1.87 6.48
CA VAL A 60 1.36 -2.64 6.31
C VAL A 60 1.14 -3.56 7.50
N GLU A 61 0.01 -3.39 8.18
CA GLU A 61 -0.45 -4.29 9.24
C GLU A 61 -1.34 -5.40 8.67
N TRP A 62 -2.09 -5.10 7.61
CA TRP A 62 -2.96 -6.07 6.95
C TRP A 62 -3.16 -5.76 5.47
N ILE A 63 -3.26 -6.81 4.66
CA ILE A 63 -3.61 -6.73 3.24
C ILE A 63 -4.53 -7.88 2.86
N GLY A 64 -5.58 -7.58 2.09
CA GLY A 64 -6.49 -8.57 1.55
C GLY A 64 -7.15 -8.12 0.25
N ALA A 65 -7.76 -9.06 -0.46
CA ALA A 65 -8.60 -8.74 -1.59
C ALA A 65 -9.78 -7.85 -1.16
N ALA A 66 -10.14 -6.89 -2.01
CA ALA A 66 -11.24 -5.96 -1.79
C ALA A 66 -12.61 -6.55 -2.14
#